data_AF-A0A822BQH2-F1
#
_entry.id   AF-A0A822BQH2-F1
#
_cell.length_a   1.000
_cell.length_b   1.000
_cell.length_c   1.000
_cell.angle_alpha   90.00
_cell.angle_beta   90.00
_cell.angle_gamma   90.00
#
_symmetry.space_group_name_H-M   'P 1'
#
loop_
_entity.id
_entity.type
_entity.pdbx_description
1 polymer ?
#
loop_
_entity_poly.entity_id
_entity_poly.type
_entity_poly.pdbx_seq_one_letter_code
_entity_poly.pdbx_strand_id
1 'polypeptide(L)'
;MPAKKSQNITSIPHINILLLIVGTRGDVQPFIALGQILLAAGHRVRLATHETFRKFVRRNGLEFFPLAGDPAELMSFMVKNSGIIPSISSIAAGDLTKSRDIITDILASTWRACTVEDDETGQSFTAEAIIANPPSYGHIHCAQKLQIPLHIMFTMPWSPTTAFPHPLVNVDYSKASIEKVNMLSYSAIEMFTWSSMRDIVNEFRNQILGLPALHSRQATYIMIDERVPYTYCWSPSLVPKPNDWASHINVSGFFFLDHDVTADTKQPDDLIKFLGLNNNHHHHHHRNESSSPIIYIGFGSITGHDSDRILQVVLEALKKTGYRAVLCGLAKDDDKLPKNVLKIGNVSHDWLFPH
;
A
#
# COMPACT_ATOMS: atom_id res chain seq x y z
N MET A 1 13.60 -10.03 22.87
CA MET A 1 13.33 -11.48 22.69
C MET A 1 14.47 -12.07 21.88
N PRO A 2 15.07 -13.21 22.26
CA PRO A 2 16.19 -13.78 21.52
C PRO A 2 15.69 -14.24 20.14
N ALA A 3 16.47 -13.93 19.10
CA ALA A 3 16.23 -14.36 17.73
C ALA A 3 16.01 -15.88 17.70
N LYS A 4 14.82 -16.32 17.27
CA LYS A 4 14.60 -17.73 16.96
C LYS A 4 15.64 -18.14 15.93
N LYS A 5 16.46 -19.14 16.28
CA LYS A 5 17.41 -19.81 15.40
C LYS A 5 16.79 -19.99 14.02
N SER A 6 17.49 -19.54 12.98
CA SER A 6 17.17 -19.80 11.58
C SER A 6 16.85 -21.28 11.42
N GLN A 7 15.58 -21.61 11.22
CA GLN A 7 15.21 -22.94 10.74
C GLN A 7 15.97 -23.14 9.43
N ASN A 8 16.62 -24.30 9.26
CA ASN A 8 17.33 -24.62 8.04
C ASN A 8 16.39 -24.46 6.83
N ILE A 9 16.53 -23.36 6.09
CA ILE A 9 15.69 -23.01 4.93
C ILE A 9 15.96 -23.99 3.76
N THR A 10 16.99 -24.82 3.87
CA THR A 10 17.46 -25.78 2.85
C THR A 10 16.47 -26.91 2.50
N SER A 11 15.29 -26.99 3.12
CA SER A 11 14.29 -28.02 2.81
C SER A 11 13.01 -27.49 2.14
N ILE A 12 12.94 -26.20 1.81
CA ILE A 12 11.76 -25.62 1.16
C ILE A 12 11.94 -25.69 -0.35
N PRO A 13 10.99 -26.27 -1.12
CA PRO A 13 11.05 -26.23 -2.58
C PRO A 13 11.14 -24.80 -3.10
N HIS A 14 12.07 -24.57 -4.01
CA HIS A 14 12.17 -23.32 -4.75
C HIS A 14 10.95 -23.16 -5.66
N ILE A 15 10.27 -22.01 -5.58
CA ILE A 15 9.08 -21.69 -6.37
C ILE A 15 9.12 -20.23 -6.86
N ASN A 16 8.35 -19.95 -7.89
CA ASN A 16 8.11 -18.62 -8.45
C ASN A 16 6.95 -17.94 -7.72
N ILE A 17 7.25 -16.90 -6.95
CA ILE A 17 6.24 -16.13 -6.19
C ILE A 17 5.99 -14.80 -6.90
N LEU A 18 4.73 -14.54 -7.21
CA LEU A 18 4.28 -13.26 -7.74
C LEU A 18 3.71 -12.40 -6.60
N LEU A 19 4.28 -11.22 -6.41
CA LEU A 19 3.74 -10.16 -5.55
C LEU A 19 2.92 -9.19 -6.43
N LEU A 20 1.59 -9.23 -6.35
CA LEU A 20 0.68 -8.35 -7.09
C LEU A 20 0.24 -7.17 -6.21
N ILE A 21 0.88 -6.01 -6.35
CA ILE A 21 0.68 -4.87 -5.46
C ILE A 21 0.26 -3.63 -6.23
N VAL A 22 -0.95 -3.15 -5.95
CA VAL A 22 -1.51 -1.91 -6.50
C VAL A 22 -1.58 -0.85 -5.40
N GLY A 23 -1.06 0.35 -5.65
CA GLY A 23 -1.09 1.43 -4.66
C GLY A 23 0.11 2.36 -4.74
N THR A 24 0.34 3.07 -3.63
CA THR A 24 1.40 4.07 -3.51
C THR A 24 2.69 3.45 -2.95
N ARG A 25 3.71 4.28 -2.70
CA ARG A 25 4.97 3.82 -2.07
C ARG A 25 4.73 3.10 -0.74
N GLY A 26 3.75 3.54 0.04
CA GLY A 26 3.39 2.90 1.31
C GLY A 26 2.85 1.48 1.16
N ASP A 27 2.25 1.18 0.00
CA ASP A 27 1.79 -0.17 -0.35
C ASP A 27 2.91 -1.01 -0.93
N VAL A 28 3.81 -0.44 -1.75
CA VAL A 28 4.86 -1.19 -2.45
C VAL A 28 6.06 -1.53 -1.55
N GLN A 29 6.51 -0.58 -0.73
CA GLN A 29 7.73 -0.73 0.07
C GLN A 29 7.71 -1.93 1.04
N PRO A 30 6.61 -2.21 1.77
CA PRO A 30 6.50 -3.42 2.59
C PRO A 30 6.74 -4.72 1.82
N PHE A 31 6.29 -4.78 0.57
CA PHE A 31 6.41 -5.98 -0.26
C PHE A 31 7.78 -6.12 -0.93
N ILE A 32 8.53 -5.03 -1.06
CA ILE A 32 9.96 -5.13 -1.38
C ILE A 32 10.71 -5.82 -0.24
N ALA A 33 10.45 -5.43 1.01
CA ALA A 33 11.06 -6.07 2.17
C ALA A 33 10.68 -7.56 2.27
N LEU A 34 9.40 -7.88 2.08
CA LEU A 34 8.95 -9.28 2.01
C LEU A 34 9.64 -10.04 0.86
N GLY A 35 9.73 -9.42 -0.32
CA GLY A 35 10.38 -10.01 -1.48
C GLY A 35 11.84 -10.36 -1.21
N GLN A 36 12.60 -9.50 -0.54
CA GLN A 36 13.99 -9.76 -0.17
C GLN A 36 14.13 -10.98 0.77
N ILE A 37 13.21 -11.11 1.73
CA ILE A 37 13.18 -12.28 2.63
C ILE A 37 12.87 -13.56 1.84
N LEU A 38 11.91 -13.50 0.90
CA LEU A 38 11.57 -14.63 0.03
C LEU A 38 12.71 -15.02 -0.91
N LEU A 39 13.42 -14.04 -1.47
CA LEU A 39 14.65 -14.25 -2.26
C LEU A 39 15.74 -14.91 -1.41
N ALA A 40 15.98 -14.41 -0.20
CA ALA A 40 16.96 -14.98 0.74
C ALA A 40 16.57 -16.41 1.16
N ALA A 41 15.29 -16.73 1.15
CA ALA A 41 14.79 -18.10 1.35
C ALA A 41 14.93 -19.00 0.11
N GLY A 42 15.42 -18.47 -1.01
CA GLY A 42 15.70 -19.19 -2.26
C GLY A 42 14.59 -19.11 -3.30
N HIS A 43 13.46 -18.46 -3.03
CA HIS A 43 12.39 -18.34 -4.02
C HIS A 43 12.79 -17.38 -5.15
N ARG A 44 12.18 -17.55 -6.32
CA ARG A 44 12.24 -16.55 -7.40
C ARG A 44 11.06 -15.60 -7.22
N VAL A 45 11.33 -14.31 -7.10
CA VAL A 45 10.30 -13.34 -6.73
C VAL A 45 10.17 -12.27 -7.78
N ARG A 46 8.94 -12.12 -8.29
CA ARG A 46 8.53 -11.02 -9.16
C ARG A 46 7.54 -10.14 -8.44
N LEU A 47 7.79 -8.84 -8.44
CA LEU A 47 6.87 -7.83 -7.93
C LEU A 47 6.25 -7.08 -9.10
N ALA A 48 4.95 -7.27 -9.29
CA ALA A 48 4.17 -6.53 -10.26
C ALA A 48 3.46 -5.36 -9.58
N THR A 49 3.77 -4.16 -10.04
CA THR A 49 3.18 -2.90 -9.58
C THR A 49 3.33 -1.84 -10.66
N HIS A 50 3.02 -0.58 -10.36
CA HIS A 50 3.04 0.50 -11.33
C HIS A 50 4.47 0.84 -11.80
N GLU A 51 4.59 1.21 -13.08
CA GLU A 51 5.86 1.49 -13.77
C GLU A 51 6.78 2.47 -13.02
N THR A 52 6.20 3.47 -12.33
CA THR A 52 6.96 4.44 -11.52
C THR A 52 7.87 3.80 -10.46
N PHE A 53 7.53 2.59 -10.00
CA PHE A 53 8.30 1.85 -8.99
C PHE A 53 9.34 0.90 -9.57
N ARG A 54 9.45 0.73 -10.90
CA ARG A 54 10.39 -0.21 -11.56
C ARG A 54 11.81 -0.11 -11.00
N LYS A 55 12.37 1.10 -11.01
CA LYS A 55 13.73 1.35 -10.52
C LYS A 55 13.89 0.99 -9.04
N PHE A 56 12.87 1.27 -8.23
CA PHE A 56 12.90 0.99 -6.80
C PHE A 56 12.88 -0.52 -6.54
N VAL A 57 12.02 -1.27 -7.24
CA VAL A 57 11.93 -2.73 -7.14
C VAL A 57 13.23 -3.41 -7.61
N ARG A 58 13.73 -3.03 -8.80
CA ARG A 58 14.94 -3.63 -9.38
C ARG A 58 16.20 -3.34 -8.57
N ARG A 59 16.38 -2.11 -8.05
CA ARG A 59 17.51 -1.76 -7.15
C ARG A 59 17.54 -2.65 -5.90
N ASN A 60 16.40 -3.22 -5.53
CA ASN A 60 16.23 -4.12 -4.40
C ASN A 60 16.40 -5.62 -4.75
N GLY A 61 16.80 -5.94 -5.98
CA GLY A 61 17.11 -7.31 -6.41
C GLY A 61 15.90 -8.14 -6.83
N LEU A 62 14.70 -7.56 -6.91
CA LEU A 62 13.48 -8.25 -7.30
C LEU A 62 13.24 -8.16 -8.81
N GLU A 63 12.60 -9.19 -9.39
CA GLU A 63 12.04 -9.07 -10.73
C GLU A 63 10.86 -8.08 -10.72
N PHE A 64 10.67 -7.37 -11.84
CA PHE A 64 9.61 -6.37 -11.97
C PHE A 64 8.69 -6.70 -13.13
N PHE A 65 7.39 -6.42 -12.96
CA PHE A 65 6.43 -6.41 -14.06
C PHE A 65 5.51 -5.18 -13.96
N PRO A 66 5.33 -4.40 -15.04
CA PRO A 66 4.46 -3.23 -14.99
C PRO A 66 2.99 -3.63 -15.04
N LEU A 67 2.29 -3.42 -13.92
CA LEU A 67 0.83 -3.37 -13.94
C LEU A 67 0.39 -2.08 -14.63
N ALA A 68 -0.69 -2.18 -15.40
CA ALA A 68 -1.30 -1.02 -16.03
C ALA A 68 -1.98 -0.10 -15.00
N GLY A 69 -2.39 1.07 -15.44
CA GLY A 69 -3.04 2.09 -14.60
C GLY A 69 -2.06 2.89 -13.74
N ASP A 70 -2.39 4.16 -13.51
CA ASP A 70 -1.65 5.05 -12.61
C ASP A 70 -2.30 5.01 -11.21
N PRO A 71 -1.53 4.73 -10.14
CA PRO A 71 -2.06 4.70 -8.78
C PRO A 71 -2.62 6.06 -8.34
N ALA A 72 -2.10 7.18 -8.87
CA ALA A 72 -2.64 8.51 -8.61
C ALA A 72 -4.02 8.70 -9.22
N GLU A 73 -4.27 8.16 -10.41
CA GLU A 73 -5.58 8.21 -11.07
C GLU A 73 -6.60 7.35 -10.33
N LEU A 74 -6.21 6.13 -9.93
CA LEU A 74 -7.06 5.24 -9.14
C LEU A 74 -7.41 5.84 -7.76
N MET A 75 -6.41 6.40 -7.06
CA MET A 75 -6.62 7.06 -5.77
C MET A 75 -7.46 8.34 -5.90
N SER A 76 -7.22 9.16 -6.92
CA SER A 76 -8.04 10.34 -7.21
C SER A 76 -9.50 9.96 -7.43
N PHE A 77 -9.77 8.87 -8.15
CA PHE A 77 -11.13 8.38 -8.34
C PHE A 77 -11.76 7.89 -7.03
N MET A 78 -11.04 7.10 -6.23
CA MET A 78 -11.54 6.60 -4.94
C MET A 78 -11.81 7.71 -3.93
N VAL A 79 -10.94 8.73 -3.87
CA VAL A 79 -11.10 9.89 -2.98
C VAL A 79 -12.24 10.79 -3.42
N LYS A 80 -12.39 11.05 -4.74
CA LYS A 80 -13.51 11.85 -5.26
C LYS A 80 -14.88 11.19 -5.06
N ASN A 81 -14.90 9.86 -5.01
CA ASN A 81 -16.13 9.06 -4.87
C ASN A 81 -16.20 8.32 -3.52
N SER A 82 -15.52 8.79 -2.48
CA SER A 82 -15.54 8.17 -1.14
C SER A 82 -16.88 8.34 -0.40
N GLY A 83 -17.86 9.01 -1.03
CA GLY A 83 -19.27 8.89 -0.67
C GLY A 83 -19.88 7.72 -1.43
N ILE A 84 -20.74 6.93 -0.76
CA ILE A 84 -21.45 5.73 -1.27
C ILE A 84 -22.14 5.93 -2.65
N ILE A 85 -22.28 7.19 -3.10
CA ILE A 85 -22.88 7.57 -4.37
C ILE A 85 -21.85 8.40 -5.17
N PRO A 86 -21.45 7.95 -6.38
CA PRO A 86 -20.68 8.79 -7.30
C PRO A 86 -21.42 10.12 -7.52
N SER A 87 -20.74 11.25 -7.37
CA SER A 87 -21.41 12.53 -7.58
C SER A 87 -21.84 12.67 -9.05
N ILE A 88 -23.00 13.28 -9.29
CA ILE A 88 -23.55 13.52 -10.65
C ILE A 88 -22.53 14.25 -11.54
N SER A 89 -21.66 15.07 -10.95
CA SER A 89 -20.54 15.74 -11.62
C SER A 89 -19.49 14.78 -12.18
N SER A 90 -19.17 13.69 -11.49
CA SER A 90 -18.20 12.67 -11.95
C SER A 90 -18.71 11.90 -13.18
N ILE A 91 -20.03 11.73 -13.28
CA ILE A 91 -20.69 11.07 -14.42
C ILE A 91 -20.66 11.99 -15.64
N ALA A 92 -20.95 13.28 -15.47
CA ALA A 92 -20.96 14.27 -16.56
C ALA A 92 -19.57 14.55 -17.15
N ALA A 93 -18.49 14.35 -16.39
CA ALA A 93 -17.11 14.59 -16.82
C ALA A 93 -16.48 13.44 -17.63
N GLY A 94 -17.16 12.29 -17.79
CA GLY A 94 -16.60 11.11 -18.46
C GLY A 94 -15.55 10.35 -17.62
N ASP A 95 -15.37 10.74 -16.35
CA ASP A 95 -14.41 10.13 -15.43
C ASP A 95 -14.73 8.65 -15.14
N LEU A 96 -16.02 8.27 -15.20
CA LEU A 96 -16.45 6.89 -15.00
C LEU A 96 -15.96 5.94 -16.11
N THR A 97 -16.05 6.35 -17.39
CA THR A 97 -15.60 5.50 -18.51
C THR A 97 -14.09 5.31 -18.47
N LYS A 98 -13.32 6.39 -18.27
CA LYS A 98 -11.86 6.32 -18.13
C LYS A 98 -11.44 5.40 -16.98
N SER A 99 -12.12 5.51 -15.84
CA SER A 99 -11.83 4.65 -14.68
C SER A 99 -12.07 3.17 -14.98
N ARG A 100 -13.08 2.85 -15.80
CA ARG A 100 -13.39 1.48 -16.21
C ARG A 100 -12.36 0.91 -17.18
N ASP A 101 -11.86 1.72 -18.11
CA ASP A 101 -10.78 1.32 -19.02
C ASP A 101 -9.51 1.02 -18.22
N ILE A 102 -9.15 1.89 -17.27
CA ILE A 102 -8.01 1.68 -16.36
C ILE A 102 -8.15 0.37 -15.58
N ILE A 103 -9.33 0.08 -15.01
CA ILE A 103 -9.57 -1.17 -14.28
C ILE A 103 -9.45 -2.39 -15.21
N THR A 104 -9.95 -2.29 -16.44
CA THR A 104 -9.83 -3.35 -17.44
C THR A 104 -8.38 -3.65 -17.77
N ASP A 105 -7.57 -2.61 -18.00
CA ASP A 105 -6.15 -2.73 -18.26
C ASP A 105 -5.39 -3.30 -17.06
N ILE A 106 -5.74 -2.87 -15.84
CA ILE A 106 -5.18 -3.43 -14.60
C ILE A 106 -5.45 -4.94 -14.55
N LEU A 107 -6.70 -5.38 -14.70
CA LEU A 107 -7.05 -6.81 -14.67
C LEU A 107 -6.29 -7.59 -15.74
N ALA A 108 -6.26 -7.12 -16.98
CA ALA A 108 -5.51 -7.76 -18.06
C ALA A 108 -4.01 -7.86 -17.72
N SER A 109 -3.44 -6.81 -17.13
CA SER A 109 -2.04 -6.80 -16.71
C SER A 109 -1.74 -7.77 -15.56
N THR A 110 -2.70 -8.04 -14.65
CA THR A 110 -2.50 -9.05 -13.59
C THR A 110 -2.30 -10.46 -14.16
N TRP A 111 -3.05 -10.82 -15.21
CA TRP A 111 -2.88 -12.11 -15.89
C TRP A 111 -1.52 -12.21 -16.59
N ARG A 112 -1.12 -11.13 -17.27
CA ARG A 112 0.19 -11.06 -17.94
C ARG A 112 1.33 -11.16 -16.94
N ALA A 113 1.21 -10.50 -15.78
CA ALA A 113 2.22 -10.58 -14.71
C ALA A 113 2.49 -12.02 -14.25
N CYS A 114 1.48 -12.89 -14.34
CA CYS A 114 1.59 -14.29 -13.95
C CYS A 114 2.37 -15.17 -14.93
N THR A 115 2.44 -14.80 -16.22
CA THR A 115 2.81 -15.75 -17.29
C THR A 115 3.76 -15.19 -18.35
N VAL A 116 3.82 -13.87 -18.52
CA VAL A 116 4.67 -13.24 -19.53
C VAL A 116 6.12 -13.22 -19.03
N GLU A 117 7.07 -13.35 -19.95
CA GLU A 117 8.49 -13.22 -19.67
C GLU A 117 8.84 -11.84 -19.09
N ASP A 118 9.97 -11.78 -18.40
CA ASP A 118 10.54 -10.51 -17.92
C ASP A 118 10.97 -9.65 -19.13
N ASP A 119 10.53 -8.40 -19.18
CA ASP A 119 10.69 -7.52 -20.33
C ASP A 119 12.14 -7.03 -20.55
N GLU A 120 12.98 -7.07 -19.52
CA GLU A 120 14.38 -6.66 -19.57
C GLU A 120 15.33 -7.84 -19.81
N THR A 121 15.03 -8.99 -19.20
CA THR A 121 15.91 -10.18 -19.23
C THR A 121 15.45 -11.25 -20.22
N GLY A 122 14.21 -11.18 -20.71
CA GLY A 122 13.59 -12.21 -21.56
C GLY A 122 13.35 -13.55 -20.85
N GLN A 123 13.55 -13.62 -19.53
CA GLN A 123 13.38 -14.88 -18.81
C GLN A 123 11.90 -15.20 -18.63
N SER A 124 11.51 -16.41 -19.03
CA SER A 124 10.16 -16.93 -18.82
C SER A 124 9.79 -16.92 -17.35
N PHE A 125 8.54 -16.63 -17.02
CA PHE A 125 8.04 -16.65 -15.64
C PHE A 125 6.65 -17.26 -15.62
N THR A 126 6.39 -18.12 -14.65
CA THR A 126 5.07 -18.66 -14.39
C THR A 126 4.87 -18.71 -12.89
N ALA A 127 3.87 -17.99 -12.40
CA ALA A 127 3.57 -17.92 -10.98
C ALA A 127 3.15 -19.30 -10.44
N GLU A 128 3.74 -19.70 -9.32
CA GLU A 128 3.40 -20.90 -8.56
C GLU A 128 2.73 -20.57 -7.21
N ALA A 129 2.80 -19.30 -6.81
CA ALA A 129 2.03 -18.71 -5.73
C ALA A 129 1.81 -17.22 -5.99
N ILE A 130 0.69 -16.68 -5.51
CA ILE A 130 0.39 -15.24 -5.57
C ILE A 130 0.27 -14.70 -4.15
N ILE A 131 1.00 -13.63 -3.86
CA ILE A 131 0.76 -12.75 -2.71
C ILE A 131 0.25 -11.43 -3.26
N ALA A 132 -0.88 -10.94 -2.78
CA ALA A 132 -1.50 -9.74 -3.35
C ALA A 132 -2.09 -8.84 -2.27
N ASN A 133 -2.28 -7.56 -2.60
CA ASN A 133 -3.17 -6.70 -1.84
C ASN A 133 -4.56 -6.61 -2.50
N PRO A 134 -5.63 -6.31 -1.74
CA PRO A 134 -6.99 -6.27 -2.28
C PRO A 134 -7.20 -5.34 -3.50
N PRO A 135 -6.59 -4.14 -3.57
CA PRO A 135 -6.75 -3.23 -4.71
C PRO A 135 -6.29 -3.77 -6.07
N SER A 136 -5.61 -4.92 -6.12
CA SER A 136 -5.21 -5.54 -7.38
C SER A 136 -6.35 -6.21 -8.15
N TYR A 137 -7.44 -6.61 -7.48
CA TYR A 137 -8.68 -7.23 -8.00
C TYR A 137 -8.57 -8.53 -8.84
N GLY A 138 -7.55 -8.67 -9.69
CA GLY A 138 -7.35 -9.84 -10.55
C GLY A 138 -6.78 -11.07 -9.83
N HIS A 139 -6.30 -10.91 -8.60
CA HIS A 139 -5.56 -11.90 -7.83
C HIS A 139 -6.27 -13.28 -7.75
N ILE A 140 -7.52 -13.33 -7.30
CA ILE A 140 -8.24 -14.61 -7.07
C ILE A 140 -8.63 -15.27 -8.38
N HIS A 141 -8.89 -14.49 -9.42
CA HIS A 141 -9.22 -15.01 -10.74
C HIS A 141 -7.98 -15.63 -11.42
N CYS A 142 -6.83 -14.95 -11.32
CA CYS A 142 -5.56 -15.49 -11.81
C CYS A 142 -5.16 -16.76 -11.04
N ALA A 143 -5.27 -16.74 -9.70
CA ALA A 143 -5.00 -17.90 -8.86
C ALA A 143 -5.93 -19.08 -9.20
N GLN A 144 -7.23 -18.83 -9.40
CA GLN A 144 -8.18 -19.84 -9.86
C GLN A 144 -7.79 -20.40 -11.22
N LYS A 145 -7.39 -19.56 -12.18
CA LYS A 145 -7.01 -20.04 -13.52
C LYS A 145 -5.76 -20.93 -13.48
N LEU A 146 -4.77 -20.56 -12.67
CA LEU A 146 -3.50 -21.29 -12.55
C LEU A 146 -3.58 -22.47 -11.57
N GLN A 147 -4.63 -22.54 -10.75
CA GLN A 147 -4.78 -23.54 -9.68
C GLN A 147 -3.63 -23.47 -8.66
N ILE A 148 -3.25 -22.24 -8.28
CA ILE A 148 -2.14 -21.95 -7.36
C ILE A 148 -2.65 -21.24 -6.09
N PRO A 149 -1.92 -21.32 -4.96
CA PRO A 149 -2.29 -20.63 -3.74
C PRO A 149 -2.27 -19.10 -3.90
N LEU A 150 -3.25 -18.46 -3.24
CA LEU A 150 -3.34 -17.01 -3.08
C LEU A 150 -3.22 -16.66 -1.58
N HIS A 151 -2.42 -15.65 -1.25
CA HIS A 151 -2.35 -15.05 0.08
C HIS A 151 -2.56 -13.54 -0.03
N ILE A 152 -3.58 -13.02 0.64
CA ILE A 152 -3.79 -11.58 0.71
C ILE A 152 -2.98 -10.99 1.86
N MET A 153 -2.19 -9.95 1.57
CA MET A 153 -1.49 -9.19 2.59
C MET A 153 -1.81 -7.71 2.45
N PHE A 154 -2.05 -7.03 3.57
CA PHE A 154 -2.41 -5.62 3.50
C PHE A 154 -2.09 -4.81 4.76
N THR A 155 -2.03 -3.49 4.59
CA THR A 155 -1.67 -2.51 5.62
C THR A 155 -2.88 -1.88 6.31
N MET A 156 -4.09 -2.13 5.80
CA MET A 156 -5.36 -1.72 6.40
C MET A 156 -6.35 -2.88 6.45
N PRO A 157 -7.31 -2.89 7.39
CA PRO A 157 -8.26 -3.99 7.51
C PRO A 157 -9.18 -4.11 6.30
N TRP A 158 -9.37 -5.34 5.82
CA TRP A 158 -10.19 -5.65 4.65
C TRP A 158 -11.11 -6.88 4.85
N SER A 159 -10.88 -7.66 5.90
CA SER A 159 -11.65 -8.83 6.26
C SER A 159 -12.73 -8.44 7.26
N PRO A 160 -13.98 -8.91 7.09
CA PRO A 160 -15.07 -8.58 8.00
C PRO A 160 -14.75 -8.84 9.47
N THR A 161 -15.09 -7.88 10.32
CA THR A 161 -15.04 -8.01 11.79
C THR A 161 -16.06 -7.08 12.44
N THR A 162 -16.48 -7.47 13.64
CA THR A 162 -17.31 -6.70 14.56
C THR A 162 -16.52 -5.61 15.29
N ALA A 163 -15.18 -5.65 15.30
CA ALA A 163 -14.33 -4.76 16.10
C ALA A 163 -14.24 -3.32 15.57
N PHE A 164 -14.23 -3.13 14.24
CA PHE A 164 -14.12 -1.82 13.60
C PHE A 164 -14.71 -1.87 12.18
N PRO A 165 -15.18 -0.73 11.64
CA PRO A 165 -15.77 -0.69 10.31
C PRO A 165 -14.70 -0.78 9.23
N HIS A 166 -15.12 -1.07 8.00
CA HIS A 166 -14.28 -0.99 6.83
C HIS A 166 -13.73 0.45 6.66
N PRO A 167 -12.42 0.66 6.45
CA PRO A 167 -11.80 1.99 6.42
C PRO A 167 -12.38 2.97 5.39
N LEU A 168 -12.97 2.45 4.32
CA LEU A 168 -13.57 3.21 3.23
C LEU A 168 -15.06 3.55 3.45
N VAL A 169 -15.65 3.21 4.59
CA VAL A 169 -17.06 3.49 4.88
C VAL A 169 -17.19 4.49 6.03
N ASN A 170 -17.82 5.62 5.74
CA ASN A 170 -18.32 6.52 6.78
C ASN A 170 -19.57 5.92 7.41
N VAL A 171 -19.45 5.47 8.65
CA VAL A 171 -20.51 4.77 9.38
C VAL A 171 -21.25 5.71 10.35
N ASP A 172 -22.58 5.58 10.35
CA ASP A 172 -23.45 6.21 11.34
C ASP A 172 -23.93 5.14 12.32
N TYR A 173 -23.48 5.26 13.58
CA TYR A 173 -23.81 4.32 14.65
C TYR A 173 -25.13 4.63 15.37
N SER A 174 -25.87 5.67 14.96
CA SER A 174 -27.09 6.09 15.68
C SER A 174 -28.27 5.12 15.55
N LYS A 175 -28.27 4.23 14.55
CA LYS A 175 -29.45 3.41 14.17
C LYS A 175 -29.30 1.89 14.39
N ALA A 176 -28.11 1.41 14.76
CA ALA A 176 -27.84 -0.02 14.93
C ALA A 176 -26.65 -0.26 15.89
N SER A 177 -26.49 -1.51 16.36
CA SER A 177 -25.35 -1.83 17.24
C SER A 177 -24.02 -1.70 16.50
N ILE A 178 -22.97 -1.31 17.22
CA ILE A 178 -21.63 -1.07 16.67
C ILE A 178 -21.13 -2.29 15.90
N GLU A 179 -21.30 -3.49 16.46
CA GLU A 179 -20.84 -4.75 15.87
C GLU A 179 -21.51 -5.04 14.53
N LYS A 180 -22.83 -4.79 14.44
CA LYS A 180 -23.60 -4.99 13.20
C LYS A 180 -23.22 -3.97 12.14
N VAL A 181 -23.06 -2.70 12.53
CA VAL A 181 -22.62 -1.64 11.60
C VAL A 181 -21.22 -1.95 11.06
N ASN A 182 -20.31 -2.36 11.92
CA ASN A 182 -18.95 -2.75 11.54
C ASN A 182 -18.98 -3.92 10.54
N MET A 183 -19.67 -5.01 10.86
CA MET A 183 -19.78 -6.15 9.93
C MET A 183 -20.42 -5.78 8.59
N LEU A 184 -21.52 -5.04 8.61
CA LEU A 184 -22.24 -4.65 7.38
C LEU A 184 -21.43 -3.70 6.50
N SER A 185 -20.53 -2.91 7.07
CA SER A 185 -19.68 -2.00 6.30
C SER A 185 -18.78 -2.75 5.30
N TYR A 186 -18.28 -3.95 5.65
CA TYR A 186 -17.48 -4.77 4.74
C TYR A 186 -18.33 -5.33 3.59
N SER A 187 -19.52 -5.86 3.90
CA SER A 187 -20.45 -6.33 2.87
C SER A 187 -20.87 -5.21 1.92
N ALA A 188 -21.07 -3.99 2.42
CA ALA A 188 -21.41 -2.84 1.59
C ALA A 188 -20.32 -2.52 0.57
N ILE A 189 -19.05 -2.54 0.97
CA ILE A 189 -17.91 -2.31 0.05
C ILE A 189 -17.78 -3.41 -0.98
N GLU A 190 -17.91 -4.68 -0.58
CA GLU A 190 -17.85 -5.80 -1.53
C GLU A 190 -19.00 -5.76 -2.54
N MET A 191 -20.22 -5.43 -2.11
CA MET A 191 -21.37 -5.26 -3.00
C MET A 191 -21.21 -4.07 -3.94
N PHE A 192 -20.70 -2.94 -3.45
CA PHE A 192 -20.42 -1.76 -4.25
C PHE A 192 -19.34 -2.03 -5.30
N THR A 193 -18.23 -2.62 -4.89
CA THR A 193 -17.11 -3.02 -5.76
C THR A 193 -17.61 -3.96 -6.85
N TRP A 194 -18.35 -5.01 -6.48
CA TRP A 194 -18.91 -5.93 -7.47
C TRP A 194 -19.89 -5.25 -8.41
N SER A 195 -20.80 -4.41 -7.91
CA SER A 195 -21.79 -3.75 -8.76
C SER A 195 -21.16 -2.79 -9.77
N SER A 196 -20.03 -2.17 -9.42
CA SER A 196 -19.29 -1.26 -10.31
C SER A 196 -18.40 -1.98 -11.31
N MET A 197 -17.91 -3.19 -11.00
CA MET A 197 -16.92 -3.91 -11.81
C MET A 197 -17.42 -5.22 -12.43
N ARG A 198 -18.68 -5.62 -12.21
CA ARG A 198 -19.23 -6.93 -12.59
C ARG A 198 -18.91 -7.34 -14.03
N ASP A 199 -19.24 -6.48 -14.97
CA ASP A 199 -19.10 -6.77 -16.40
C ASP A 199 -17.63 -6.80 -16.82
N ILE A 200 -16.81 -5.87 -16.32
CA ILE A 200 -15.36 -5.85 -16.55
C ILE A 200 -14.71 -7.15 -16.03
N VAL A 201 -15.01 -7.55 -14.80
CA VAL A 201 -14.48 -8.77 -14.19
C VAL A 201 -14.97 -10.01 -14.93
N ASN A 202 -16.25 -10.08 -15.30
CA ASN A 202 -16.78 -11.24 -16.02
C ASN A 202 -16.25 -11.32 -17.46
N GLU A 203 -16.01 -10.20 -18.13
CA GLU A 203 -15.35 -10.19 -19.44
C GLU A 203 -13.91 -10.67 -19.34
N PHE A 204 -13.16 -10.18 -18.35
CA PHE A 204 -11.80 -10.66 -18.05
C PHE A 204 -11.81 -12.18 -17.79
N ARG A 205 -12.75 -12.66 -16.97
CA ARG A 205 -12.88 -14.10 -16.69
C ARG A 205 -13.19 -14.91 -17.95
N ASN A 206 -14.16 -14.50 -18.74
CA ASN A 206 -14.59 -15.26 -19.91
C ASN A 206 -13.58 -15.20 -21.06
N GLN A 207 -13.15 -14.01 -21.47
CA GLN A 207 -12.33 -13.82 -22.68
C GLN A 207 -10.84 -14.07 -22.46
N ILE A 208 -10.31 -13.66 -21.30
CA ILE A 208 -8.87 -13.73 -21.04
C ILE A 208 -8.53 -15.01 -20.28
N LEU A 209 -9.29 -15.33 -19.23
CA LEU A 209 -9.02 -16.52 -18.41
C LEU A 209 -9.75 -17.78 -18.90
N GLY A 210 -10.79 -17.66 -19.71
CA GLY A 210 -11.65 -18.80 -20.07
C GLY A 210 -12.32 -19.44 -18.85
N LEU A 211 -12.62 -18.66 -17.82
CA LEU A 211 -13.34 -19.04 -16.62
C LEU A 211 -14.81 -18.60 -16.70
N PRO A 212 -15.76 -19.36 -16.14
CA PRO A 212 -17.17 -18.94 -16.10
C PRO A 212 -17.36 -17.62 -15.36
N ALA A 213 -18.32 -16.82 -15.81
CA ALA A 213 -18.79 -15.62 -15.10
C ALA A 213 -19.24 -15.95 -13.66
N LEU A 214 -19.01 -15.00 -12.75
CA LEU A 214 -19.53 -15.08 -11.38
C LEU A 214 -20.90 -14.40 -11.30
N HIS A 215 -21.77 -14.96 -10.47
CA HIS A 215 -22.96 -14.27 -9.99
C HIS A 215 -22.66 -13.48 -8.70
N SER A 216 -23.57 -12.60 -8.28
CA SER A 216 -23.29 -11.65 -7.19
C SER A 216 -22.88 -12.27 -5.87
N ARG A 217 -23.61 -13.30 -5.39
CA ARG A 217 -23.20 -14.00 -4.16
C ARG A 217 -21.79 -14.56 -4.25
N GLN A 218 -21.43 -15.20 -5.37
CA GLN A 218 -20.09 -15.74 -5.55
C GLN A 218 -19.06 -14.61 -5.46
N ALA A 219 -19.20 -13.56 -6.27
CA ALA A 219 -18.24 -12.47 -6.28
C ALA A 219 -18.07 -11.77 -4.92
N THR A 220 -19.17 -11.54 -4.20
CA THR A 220 -19.15 -10.87 -2.89
C THR A 220 -18.56 -11.73 -1.77
N TYR A 221 -18.61 -13.06 -1.87
CA TYR A 221 -18.19 -13.96 -0.78
C TYR A 221 -17.04 -14.90 -1.12
N ILE A 222 -16.54 -14.92 -2.36
CA ILE A 222 -15.53 -15.88 -2.82
C ILE A 222 -14.28 -15.90 -1.94
N MET A 223 -13.80 -14.74 -1.47
CA MET A 223 -12.62 -14.67 -0.58
C MET A 223 -12.87 -15.38 0.76
N ILE A 224 -14.10 -15.30 1.26
CA ILE A 224 -14.54 -15.89 2.54
C ILE A 224 -14.81 -17.39 2.35
N ASP A 225 -15.55 -17.74 1.30
CA ASP A 225 -15.93 -19.12 0.98
C ASP A 225 -14.70 -20.01 0.76
N GLU A 226 -13.72 -19.50 0.00
CA GLU A 226 -12.46 -20.19 -0.28
C GLU A 226 -11.44 -20.08 0.88
N ARG A 227 -11.80 -19.38 1.96
CA ARG A 227 -10.96 -19.17 3.16
C ARG A 227 -9.54 -18.68 2.80
N VAL A 228 -9.46 -17.76 1.84
CA VAL A 228 -8.18 -17.22 1.36
C VAL A 228 -7.41 -16.65 2.56
N PRO A 229 -6.15 -17.04 2.79
CA PRO A 229 -5.38 -16.54 3.92
C PRO A 229 -5.14 -15.03 3.81
N TYR A 230 -5.27 -14.34 4.94
CA TYR A 230 -4.97 -12.91 5.08
C TYR A 230 -3.82 -12.71 6.07
N THR A 231 -2.92 -11.78 5.78
CA THR A 231 -1.93 -11.30 6.75
C THR A 231 -1.83 -9.79 6.73
N TYR A 232 -2.15 -9.21 7.88
CA TYR A 232 -2.10 -7.78 8.09
C TYR A 232 -0.72 -7.34 8.56
N CYS A 233 -0.23 -6.30 7.90
CA CYS A 233 1.15 -5.81 7.96
C CYS A 233 1.28 -4.64 8.95
N TRP A 234 0.69 -4.80 10.14
CA TRP A 234 0.79 -3.84 11.24
C TRP A 234 1.15 -4.56 12.54
N SER A 235 1.65 -3.79 13.52
CA SER A 235 1.96 -4.33 14.85
C SER A 235 0.70 -4.74 15.62
N PRO A 236 0.63 -5.96 16.20
CA PRO A 236 -0.45 -6.33 17.12
C PRO A 236 -0.60 -5.40 18.33
N SER A 237 0.45 -4.64 18.68
CA SER A 237 0.39 -3.61 19.72
C SER A 237 -0.35 -2.33 19.28
N LEU A 238 -0.47 -2.10 17.97
CA LEU A 238 -1.22 -0.98 17.40
C LEU A 238 -2.69 -1.36 17.23
N VAL A 239 -2.95 -2.45 16.50
CA VAL A 239 -4.29 -3.03 16.37
C VAL A 239 -4.18 -4.54 16.61
N PRO A 240 -4.70 -5.05 17.72
CA PRO A 240 -4.66 -6.49 18.01
C PRO A 240 -5.54 -7.25 17.02
N LYS A 241 -5.25 -8.54 16.84
CA LYS A 241 -6.11 -9.44 16.07
C LYS A 241 -7.50 -9.49 16.71
N PRO A 242 -8.58 -9.13 16.00
CA PRO A 242 -9.96 -9.34 16.44
C PRO A 242 -10.23 -10.80 16.79
N ASN A 243 -11.02 -11.02 17.85
CA ASN A 243 -11.35 -12.35 18.36
C ASN A 243 -12.26 -13.14 17.40
N ASP A 244 -12.97 -12.45 16.51
CA ASP A 244 -13.86 -13.05 15.51
C ASP A 244 -13.16 -13.40 14.19
N TRP A 245 -11.87 -13.09 14.04
CA TRP A 245 -11.08 -13.55 12.89
C TRP A 245 -10.63 -14.99 13.04
N ALA A 246 -10.87 -15.78 12.00
CA ALA A 246 -10.44 -17.17 11.92
C ALA A 246 -8.90 -17.33 11.89
N SER A 247 -8.42 -18.57 12.01
CA SER A 247 -6.98 -18.89 12.08
C SER A 247 -6.18 -18.56 10.82
N HIS A 248 -6.84 -18.46 9.65
CA HIS A 248 -6.21 -18.10 8.38
C HIS A 248 -6.03 -16.58 8.18
N ILE A 249 -6.51 -15.77 9.12
CA ILE A 249 -6.38 -14.30 9.11
C ILE A 249 -5.45 -13.91 10.25
N ASN A 250 -4.29 -13.33 9.96
CA ASN A 250 -3.25 -13.05 10.95
C ASN A 250 -2.80 -11.60 10.93
N VAL A 251 -2.20 -11.15 12.03
CA VAL A 251 -1.52 -9.85 12.16
C VAL A 251 -0.07 -10.16 12.46
N SER A 252 0.85 -9.75 11.58
CA SER A 252 2.25 -10.23 11.60
C SER A 252 3.27 -9.24 12.17
N GLY A 253 2.95 -7.95 12.17
CA GLY A 253 3.93 -6.88 12.35
C GLY A 253 4.12 -6.06 11.08
N PHE A 254 4.88 -4.98 11.19
CA PHE A 254 5.27 -4.17 10.05
C PHE A 254 6.38 -4.86 9.25
N PHE A 255 6.35 -4.72 7.93
CA PHE A 255 7.45 -5.12 7.06
C PHE A 255 8.36 -3.92 6.86
N PHE A 256 9.44 -3.88 7.61
CA PHE A 256 10.45 -2.84 7.49
C PHE A 256 11.43 -3.21 6.38
N LEU A 257 11.75 -2.24 5.53
CA LEU A 257 12.83 -2.34 4.57
C LEU A 257 14.09 -1.77 5.23
N ASP A 258 15.24 -2.46 5.10
CA ASP A 258 16.45 -2.05 5.79
C ASP A 258 16.89 -0.61 5.47
N HIS A 259 17.50 0.01 6.46
CA HIS A 259 17.84 1.43 6.46
C HIS A 259 18.74 1.86 5.29
N ASP A 260 19.76 1.05 4.97
CA ASP A 260 20.73 1.33 3.90
C ASP A 260 20.11 1.30 2.50
N VAL A 261 18.90 0.73 2.40
CA VAL A 261 18.15 0.54 1.17
C VAL A 261 17.14 1.67 0.96
N THR A 262 16.56 2.21 2.05
CA THR A 262 15.59 3.31 2.00
C THR A 262 16.25 4.70 2.02
N ALA A 263 17.47 4.81 2.55
CA ALA A 263 18.21 6.05 2.59
C ALA A 263 18.75 6.41 1.19
N ASP A 264 18.44 7.62 0.73
CA ASP A 264 19.32 8.28 -0.23
C ASP A 264 20.69 8.44 0.45
N THR A 265 21.73 7.95 -0.21
CA THR A 265 23.10 7.80 0.34
C THR A 265 23.72 9.12 0.83
N LYS A 266 23.11 10.27 0.49
CA LYS A 266 23.48 11.58 1.03
C LYS A 266 22.22 12.42 1.28
N GLN A 267 22.01 12.80 2.53
CA GLN A 267 20.95 13.75 2.90
C GLN A 267 21.34 15.19 2.51
N PRO A 268 20.37 16.06 2.20
CA PRO A 268 20.64 17.45 1.88
C PRO A 268 21.42 18.18 3.00
N ASP A 269 22.44 18.97 2.62
CA ASP A 269 23.33 19.64 3.58
C ASP A 269 22.57 20.65 4.48
N ASP A 270 21.49 21.25 3.96
CA ASP A 270 20.59 22.15 4.68
C ASP A 270 19.77 21.40 5.75
N LEU A 271 19.31 20.18 5.47
CA LEU A 271 18.66 19.31 6.44
C LEU A 271 19.62 18.92 7.57
N ILE A 272 20.82 18.48 7.21
CA ILE A 272 21.86 18.14 8.20
C ILE A 272 22.18 19.33 9.11
N LYS A 273 22.39 20.51 8.51
CA LYS A 273 22.65 21.76 9.24
C LYS A 273 21.46 22.16 10.11
N PHE A 274 20.23 21.99 9.63
CA PHE A 274 19.02 22.29 10.39
C PHE A 274 18.87 21.32 11.56
N LEU A 275 19.11 20.03 11.40
CA LEU A 275 19.10 19.08 12.52
C LEU A 275 20.25 19.33 13.52
N GLY A 276 21.26 20.11 13.14
CA GLY A 276 22.43 20.37 13.97
C GLY A 276 23.37 19.17 14.05
N LEU A 277 23.36 18.30 13.03
CA LEU A 277 24.23 17.14 12.93
C LEU A 277 25.57 17.57 12.33
N ASN A 278 26.68 17.02 12.87
CA ASN A 278 28.02 17.22 12.31
C ASN A 278 28.28 16.15 11.23
N ASN A 279 28.85 16.54 10.09
CA ASN A 279 29.13 15.68 8.92
C ASN A 279 30.16 14.55 9.13
N ASN A 280 30.55 14.23 10.37
CA ASN A 280 31.52 13.17 10.62
C ASN A 280 30.80 11.86 10.89
N HIS A 281 30.84 10.98 9.89
CA HIS A 281 30.52 9.56 10.02
C HIS A 281 31.32 8.95 11.17
N HIS A 282 30.66 8.65 12.29
CA HIS A 282 30.74 7.38 13.00
C HIS A 282 29.78 7.41 14.18
N HIS A 283 29.11 6.28 14.40
CA HIS A 283 28.20 6.03 15.51
C HIS A 283 28.69 6.61 16.83
N HIS A 284 28.07 7.70 17.27
CA HIS A 284 27.69 7.96 18.66
C HIS A 284 26.89 9.27 18.69
N HIS A 285 25.58 9.15 18.97
CA HIS A 285 24.66 10.26 19.13
C HIS A 285 25.05 11.12 20.34
N HIS A 286 25.89 12.13 20.14
CA HIS A 286 25.94 13.27 21.04
C HIS A 286 24.97 14.33 20.52
N ARG A 287 23.74 14.29 21.03
CA ARG A 287 22.78 15.38 20.91
C ARG A 287 23.43 16.60 21.57
N ASN A 288 23.60 17.70 20.85
CA ASN A 288 23.83 18.98 21.52
C ASN A 288 22.57 19.24 22.37
N GLU A 289 22.69 19.09 23.70
CA GLU A 289 21.59 19.24 24.67
C GLU A 289 20.90 20.63 24.64
N SER A 290 21.40 21.55 23.81
CA SER A 290 20.95 22.94 23.72
C SER A 290 20.00 23.25 22.54
N SER A 291 19.64 22.30 21.66
CA SER A 291 18.74 22.59 20.53
C SER A 291 17.28 22.30 20.86
N SER A 292 16.39 23.28 20.68
CA SER A 292 14.94 23.09 20.79
C SER A 292 14.46 21.90 19.93
N PRO A 293 13.49 21.09 20.42
CA PRO A 293 13.01 19.91 19.71
C PRO A 293 12.45 20.30 18.33
N ILE A 294 12.73 19.44 17.35
CA ILE A 294 12.31 19.60 15.96
C ILE A 294 11.10 18.70 15.71
N ILE A 295 10.04 19.28 15.15
CA ILE A 295 8.81 18.55 14.80
C ILE A 295 8.84 18.20 13.32
N TYR A 296 8.69 16.92 12.99
CA TYR A 296 8.39 16.52 11.63
C TYR A 296 6.89 16.72 11.33
N ILE A 297 6.59 17.39 10.23
CA ILE A 297 5.22 17.58 9.74
C ILE A 297 5.19 17.11 8.30
N GLY A 298 4.54 15.97 8.07
CA GLY A 298 4.36 15.42 6.73
C GLY A 298 3.02 14.71 6.65
N PHE A 299 2.30 15.04 5.58
CA PHE A 299 0.95 14.55 5.34
C PHE A 299 0.91 13.43 4.29
N GLY A 300 2.04 13.12 3.68
CA GLY A 300 2.11 12.20 2.55
C GLY A 300 1.42 12.76 1.31
N SER A 301 1.07 11.88 0.38
CA SER A 301 0.34 12.24 -0.85
C SER A 301 -1.14 12.49 -0.55
N ILE A 302 -1.46 13.67 0.00
CA ILE A 302 -2.86 14.10 0.17
C ILE A 302 -3.36 14.78 -1.11
N THR A 303 -4.46 14.29 -1.67
CA THR A 303 -5.16 14.91 -2.80
C THR A 303 -6.55 15.38 -2.37
N GLY A 304 -7.02 16.52 -2.89
CA GLY A 304 -8.41 16.97 -2.69
C GLY A 304 -8.67 17.81 -1.44
N HIS A 305 -7.62 18.20 -0.71
CA HIS A 305 -7.71 19.12 0.44
C HIS A 305 -7.14 20.50 0.09
N ASP A 306 -7.59 21.53 0.81
CA ASP A 306 -7.05 22.89 0.71
C ASP A 306 -5.68 22.98 1.37
N SER A 307 -4.64 22.60 0.62
CA SER A 307 -3.25 22.57 1.09
C SER A 307 -2.76 23.94 1.56
N ASP A 308 -3.22 25.03 0.93
CA ASP A 308 -2.82 26.39 1.30
C ASP A 308 -3.39 26.76 2.68
N ARG A 309 -4.66 26.41 2.95
CA ARG A 309 -5.26 26.57 4.28
C ARG A 309 -4.56 25.70 5.33
N ILE A 310 -4.26 24.44 5.03
CA ILE A 310 -3.56 23.54 5.98
C ILE A 310 -2.18 24.12 6.30
N LEU A 311 -1.45 24.59 5.29
CA LEU A 311 -0.15 25.26 5.47
C LEU A 311 -0.27 26.48 6.39
N GLN A 312 -1.26 27.35 6.15
CA GLN A 312 -1.51 28.51 7.02
C GLN A 312 -1.73 28.11 8.47
N VAL A 313 -2.57 27.11 8.73
CA VAL A 313 -2.82 26.60 10.09
C VAL A 313 -1.54 26.06 10.73
N VAL A 314 -0.75 25.29 9.99
CA VAL A 314 0.55 24.77 10.47
C VAL A 314 1.50 25.91 10.82
N LEU A 315 1.64 26.92 9.95
CA LEU A 315 2.53 28.05 10.17
C LEU A 315 2.08 28.92 11.36
N GLU A 316 0.78 29.13 11.54
CA GLU A 316 0.23 29.83 12.70
C GLU A 316 0.50 29.07 14.02
N ALA A 317 0.34 27.74 14.01
CA ALA A 317 0.64 26.91 15.18
C ALA A 317 2.13 26.96 15.54
N LEU A 318 3.01 26.89 14.54
CA LEU A 318 4.46 27.01 14.75
C LEU A 318 4.87 28.39 15.24
N LYS A 319 4.23 29.45 14.74
CA LYS A 319 4.44 30.83 15.24
C LYS A 319 4.02 30.98 16.70
N LYS A 320 2.90 30.38 17.11
CA LYS A 320 2.39 30.44 18.49
C LYS A 320 3.23 29.61 19.47
N THR A 321 3.79 28.49 19.02
CA THR A 321 4.54 27.57 19.88
C THR A 321 6.04 27.85 19.91
N GLY A 322 6.59 28.49 18.88
CA GLY A 322 8.02 28.74 18.74
C GLY A 322 8.84 27.49 18.38
N TYR A 323 8.21 26.34 18.14
CA TYR A 323 8.91 25.12 17.75
C TYR A 323 9.56 25.25 16.38
N ARG A 324 10.61 24.45 16.18
CA ARG A 324 11.26 24.26 14.90
C ARG A 324 10.60 23.09 14.19
N ALA A 325 10.44 23.18 12.87
CA ALA A 325 9.77 22.12 12.12
C ALA A 325 10.49 21.77 10.81
N VAL A 326 10.40 20.49 10.47
CA VAL A 326 10.74 19.98 9.13
C VAL A 326 9.42 19.65 8.43
N LEU A 327 9.17 20.26 7.28
CA LEU A 327 7.92 20.19 6.54
C LEU A 327 8.09 19.41 5.23
N CYS A 328 7.38 18.29 5.09
CA CYS A 328 7.46 17.41 3.91
C CYS A 328 6.14 17.44 3.10
N GLY A 329 6.21 17.88 1.84
CA GLY A 329 5.14 17.76 0.84
C GLY A 329 4.02 18.82 0.87
N LEU A 330 3.91 19.64 1.92
CA LEU A 330 2.80 20.61 2.06
C LEU A 330 3.06 21.98 1.40
N ALA A 331 4.31 22.44 1.39
CA ALA A 331 4.67 23.76 0.87
C ALA A 331 5.21 23.70 -0.57
N LYS A 332 4.81 24.68 -1.39
CA LYS A 332 5.32 24.93 -2.75
C LYS A 332 6.71 25.59 -2.69
N ASP A 333 7.42 25.64 -3.81
CA ASP A 333 8.80 26.17 -3.84
C ASP A 333 8.87 27.69 -3.64
N ASP A 334 7.80 28.40 -3.98
CA ASP A 334 7.62 29.84 -3.86
C ASP A 334 7.05 30.29 -2.51
N ASP A 335 6.65 29.34 -1.65
CA ASP A 335 6.12 29.65 -0.31
C ASP A 335 7.20 30.26 0.60
N LYS A 336 6.87 31.41 1.19
CA LYS A 336 7.75 32.10 2.15
C LYS A 336 7.63 31.46 3.53
N LEU A 337 8.54 30.54 3.83
CA LEU A 337 8.59 29.86 5.12
C LEU A 337 9.42 30.65 6.15
N PRO A 338 9.03 30.65 7.43
CA PRO A 338 9.80 31.30 8.49
C PRO A 338 11.09 30.53 8.78
N LYS A 339 12.10 31.19 9.36
CA LYS A 339 13.45 30.62 9.58
C LYS A 339 13.48 29.35 10.44
N ASN A 340 12.47 29.16 11.29
CA ASN A 340 12.32 27.98 12.14
C ASN A 340 11.64 26.80 11.42
N VAL A 341 11.35 26.91 10.12
CA VAL A 341 10.73 25.86 9.32
C VAL A 341 11.61 25.55 8.12
N LEU A 342 12.00 24.28 7.99
CA LEU A 342 12.72 23.78 6.82
C LEU A 342 11.78 22.93 5.98
N LYS A 343 11.58 23.30 4.71
CA LYS A 343 10.94 22.43 3.74
C LYS A 343 11.92 21.36 3.27
N ILE A 344 11.47 20.11 3.22
CA ILE A 344 12.23 18.99 2.67
C ILE A 344 11.44 18.25 1.59
N GLY A 345 12.18 17.56 0.72
CA GLY A 345 11.62 16.53 -0.14
C GLY A 345 11.46 15.20 0.59
N ASN A 346 11.32 14.12 -0.19
CA ASN A 346 11.26 12.77 0.38
C ASN A 346 12.58 12.41 1.07
N VAL A 347 12.50 12.05 2.34
CA VAL A 347 13.63 11.58 3.17
C VAL A 347 13.18 10.31 3.89
N SER A 348 14.11 9.37 4.13
CA SER A 348 13.81 8.16 4.89
C SER A 348 13.39 8.52 6.32
N HIS A 349 12.19 8.09 6.74
CA HIS A 349 11.71 8.29 8.11
C HIS A 349 12.52 7.51 9.13
N ASP A 350 13.04 6.35 8.75
CA ASP A 350 13.93 5.54 9.60
C ASP A 350 15.23 6.31 9.92
N TRP A 351 15.64 7.23 9.04
CA TRP A 351 16.79 8.12 9.26
C TRP A 351 16.42 9.40 9.99
N LEU A 352 15.30 10.01 9.64
CA LEU A 352 14.93 11.31 10.17
C LEU A 352 14.44 11.23 11.63
N PHE A 353 13.60 10.25 11.96
CA PHE A 353 12.90 10.20 13.27
C PHE A 353 13.80 9.93 14.49
N PRO A 354 14.97 9.25 14.37
CA PRO A 354 15.93 9.15 15.48
C PRO A 354 16.60 10.47 15.90
N HIS A 355 16.48 11.55 15.13
CA HIS A 355 17.09 12.87 15.39
C HIS A 355 16.07 13.85 15.99
#